data_AF-A0A6I1QT86-F1
#
_entry.id   AF-A0A6I1QT86-F1
#
_cell.length_a   1.000
_cell.length_b   1.000
_cell.length_c   1.000
_cell.angle_alpha   90.00
_cell.angle_beta   90.00
_cell.angle_gamma   90.00
#
_symmetry.space_group_name_H-M   'P 1'
#
loop_
_entity.id
_entity.type
_entity.pdbx_description
1 polymer ?
#
loop_
_entity_poly.entity_id
_entity_poly.type
_entity_poly.pdbx_seq_one_letter_code
_entity_poly.pdbx_strand_id
1 'polypeptide(L)'
;MSEEFIVSVTLPGTPEHFTRACSGSIRIGRSPDADLQLVHPLVSRQHAEVAMHDDGTFVVADLGSSNGTVVNDQMLNDASREISGEASLQIGPYVLRLAPGSVIQEDTFLSNISRNPSGRVALDSGMRVLLVDGQPAVEGLTGLEYRLMEALTAAQPRLVPNQAIGDAVWGSGLWDTYMLHNLVRRVRRKLEAKNLPADELIVSVPGGGYRVT
;
A
#
# COMPACT_ATOMS: atom_id res chain seq x y z
N MET A 1 18.49 -3.26 -2.08
CA MET A 1 17.67 -3.30 -3.32
C MET A 1 16.24 -3.03 -2.87
N SER A 2 15.46 -2.30 -3.65
CA SER A 2 14.11 -1.91 -3.24
C SER A 2 13.17 -3.12 -3.33
N GLU A 3 12.43 -3.43 -2.26
CA GLU A 3 11.29 -4.38 -2.27
C GLU A 3 10.10 -3.83 -3.11
N GLU A 4 10.37 -3.05 -4.16
CA GLU A 4 9.38 -2.43 -5.00
C GLU A 4 9.06 -3.29 -6.21
N PHE A 5 7.76 -3.46 -6.44
CA PHE A 5 7.25 -4.20 -7.58
C PHE A 5 6.03 -3.54 -8.16
N ILE A 6 5.74 -3.89 -9.40
CA ILE A 6 4.59 -3.41 -10.14
C ILE A 6 3.52 -4.49 -10.13
N VAL A 7 2.28 -4.11 -9.83
CA VAL A 7 1.09 -4.93 -10.03
C VAL A 7 0.24 -4.32 -11.11
N SER A 8 0.11 -5.01 -12.25
CA SER A 8 -0.82 -4.64 -13.32
C SER A 8 -2.06 -5.51 -13.24
N VAL A 9 -3.24 -4.91 -13.09
CA VAL A 9 -4.51 -5.61 -12.92
C VAL A 9 -5.36 -5.42 -14.17
N THR A 10 -5.76 -6.51 -14.81
CA THR A 10 -6.71 -6.50 -15.93
C THR A 10 -8.14 -6.62 -15.41
N LEU A 11 -9.02 -5.72 -15.86
CA LEU A 11 -10.42 -5.71 -15.45
C LEU A 11 -11.23 -6.77 -16.23
N PRO A 12 -12.18 -7.47 -15.55
CA PRO A 12 -12.99 -8.52 -16.17
C PRO A 12 -13.70 -8.08 -17.45
N GLY A 13 -13.53 -8.84 -18.52
CA GLY A 13 -14.27 -8.60 -19.77
C GLY A 13 -13.88 -7.33 -20.53
N THR A 14 -12.76 -6.69 -20.16
CA THR A 14 -12.25 -5.49 -20.83
C THR A 14 -10.75 -5.61 -21.10
N PRO A 15 -10.20 -4.89 -22.09
CA PRO A 15 -8.76 -4.72 -22.22
C PRO A 15 -8.20 -3.68 -21.23
N GLU A 16 -9.07 -3.04 -20.43
CA GLU A 16 -8.67 -2.05 -19.44
C GLU A 16 -7.83 -2.70 -18.36
N HIS A 17 -6.75 -2.03 -18.01
CA HIS A 17 -5.88 -2.40 -16.92
C HIS A 17 -5.46 -1.16 -16.17
N PHE A 18 -5.17 -1.33 -14.88
CA PHE A 18 -4.49 -0.32 -14.09
C PHE A 18 -3.22 -0.92 -13.50
N THR A 19 -2.22 -0.07 -13.29
CA THR A 19 -0.90 -0.48 -12.81
C THR A 19 -0.58 0.25 -11.52
N ARG A 20 -0.06 -0.46 -10.53
CA ARG A 20 0.31 0.10 -9.23
C ARG A 20 1.72 -0.30 -8.85
N ALA A 21 2.52 0.67 -8.41
CA ALA A 21 3.76 0.38 -7.71
C ALA A 21 3.45 0.02 -6.26
N CYS A 22 3.96 -1.10 -5.80
CA CYS A 22 3.79 -1.66 -4.47
C CYS A 22 5.15 -1.88 -3.82
N SER A 23 5.19 -1.97 -2.50
CA SER A 23 6.42 -2.29 -1.78
C SER A 23 6.16 -3.19 -0.58
N GLY A 24 7.09 -4.12 -0.35
CA GLY A 24 6.99 -5.11 0.73
C GLY A 24 5.84 -6.11 0.51
N SER A 25 5.00 -6.29 1.53
CA SER A 25 3.80 -7.12 1.46
C SER A 25 2.55 -6.29 1.19
N ILE A 26 1.72 -6.77 0.26
CA ILE A 26 0.39 -6.24 -0.03
C ILE A 26 -0.67 -7.33 0.14
N ARG A 27 -1.82 -6.96 0.71
CA ARG A 27 -3.01 -7.79 0.79
C ARG A 27 -3.97 -7.48 -0.34
N ILE A 28 -4.48 -8.54 -0.95
CA ILE A 28 -5.42 -8.51 -2.06
C ILE A 28 -6.75 -9.10 -1.60
N GLY A 29 -7.84 -8.42 -1.94
CA GLY A 29 -9.18 -8.91 -1.62
C GLY A 29 -10.28 -7.91 -1.96
N ARG A 30 -11.54 -8.31 -1.78
CA ARG A 30 -12.68 -7.38 -1.99
C ARG A 30 -12.89 -6.42 -0.84
N SER A 31 -12.26 -6.68 0.32
CA SER A 31 -12.40 -5.82 1.49
C SER A 31 -11.83 -4.43 1.19
N PRO A 32 -12.47 -3.37 1.67
CA PRO A 32 -11.91 -2.03 1.61
C PRO A 32 -10.62 -1.85 2.45
N ASP A 33 -10.34 -2.79 3.37
CA ASP A 33 -9.08 -2.82 4.13
C ASP A 33 -7.90 -3.43 3.33
N ALA A 34 -8.15 -4.02 2.16
CA ALA A 34 -7.10 -4.62 1.32
C ALA A 34 -6.21 -3.53 0.70
N ASP A 35 -4.92 -3.79 0.58
CA ASP A 35 -3.98 -2.90 -0.13
C ASP A 35 -4.34 -2.80 -1.61
N LEU A 36 -4.76 -3.93 -2.21
CA LEU A 36 -5.32 -4.02 -3.55
C LEU A 36 -6.76 -4.53 -3.49
N GLN A 37 -7.70 -3.59 -3.61
CA GLN A 37 -9.11 -3.91 -3.58
C GLN A 37 -9.58 -4.40 -4.96
N LEU A 38 -10.13 -5.62 -4.99
CA LEU A 38 -10.76 -6.21 -6.17
C LEU A 38 -12.24 -6.46 -5.87
N VAL A 39 -13.10 -5.52 -6.26
CA VAL A 39 -14.54 -5.54 -5.90
C VAL A 39 -15.29 -6.53 -6.79
N HIS A 40 -15.32 -7.80 -6.37
CA HIS A 40 -16.12 -8.82 -7.04
C HIS A 40 -16.60 -9.91 -6.07
N PRO A 41 -17.81 -10.49 -6.24
CA PRO A 41 -18.33 -11.55 -5.35
C PRO A 41 -17.46 -12.80 -5.29
N LEU A 42 -16.72 -13.11 -6.36
CA LEU A 42 -15.79 -14.25 -6.41
C LEU A 42 -14.46 -13.98 -5.69
N VAL A 43 -14.23 -12.77 -5.21
CA VAL A 43 -13.02 -12.42 -4.45
C VAL A 43 -13.35 -12.44 -2.96
N SER A 44 -12.49 -13.06 -2.16
CA SER A 44 -12.65 -13.11 -0.71
C SER A 44 -12.31 -11.75 -0.10
N ARG A 45 -12.84 -11.45 1.09
CA ARG A 45 -12.55 -10.17 1.77
C ARG A 45 -11.05 -9.97 1.97
N GLN A 46 -10.39 -11.01 2.49
CA GLN A 46 -8.96 -11.20 2.46
C GLN A 46 -8.76 -12.45 1.58
N HIS A 47 -8.14 -12.31 0.41
CA HIS A 47 -8.08 -13.39 -0.58
C HIS A 47 -6.67 -13.92 -0.71
N ALA A 48 -5.70 -13.03 -0.96
CA ALA A 48 -4.30 -13.41 -1.07
C ALA A 48 -3.41 -12.33 -0.47
N GLU A 49 -2.18 -12.73 -0.15
CA GLU A 49 -1.09 -11.84 0.21
C GLU A 49 0.06 -12.05 -0.78
N VAL A 50 0.68 -10.96 -1.20
CA VAL A 50 1.84 -10.96 -2.08
C VAL A 50 2.95 -10.17 -1.40
N ALA A 51 4.09 -10.80 -1.18
CA ALA A 51 5.30 -10.13 -0.72
C ALA A 51 6.42 -10.31 -1.76
N MET A 52 7.38 -9.39 -1.78
CA MET A 52 8.60 -9.54 -2.55
C MET A 52 9.81 -9.51 -1.61
N HIS A 53 10.67 -10.51 -1.75
CA HIS A 53 11.97 -10.57 -1.08
C HIS A 53 12.98 -9.62 -1.73
N ASP A 54 14.07 -9.33 -1.02
CA ASP A 54 15.15 -8.44 -1.48
C ASP A 54 15.84 -8.91 -2.77
N ASP A 55 15.78 -10.21 -3.06
CA ASP A 55 16.33 -10.83 -4.28
C ASP A 55 15.38 -10.73 -5.49
N GLY A 56 14.20 -10.13 -5.31
CA GLY A 56 13.16 -10.01 -6.34
C GLY A 56 12.25 -11.23 -6.47
N THR A 57 12.35 -12.21 -5.55
CA THR A 57 11.45 -13.36 -5.50
C THR A 57 10.11 -12.97 -4.87
N PHE A 58 9.01 -13.25 -5.55
CA PHE A 58 7.67 -13.09 -5.01
C PHE A 58 7.27 -14.28 -4.14
N VAL A 59 6.62 -14.01 -3.02
CA VAL A 59 5.87 -14.99 -2.23
C VAL A 59 4.39 -14.68 -2.37
N VAL A 60 3.63 -15.63 -2.89
CA VAL A 60 2.17 -15.53 -3.02
C VAL A 60 1.53 -16.52 -2.06
N ALA A 61 0.67 -16.04 -1.17
CA ALA A 61 -0.08 -16.86 -0.22
C ALA A 61 -1.60 -16.67 -0.41
N ASP A 62 -2.35 -17.77 -0.49
CA ASP A 62 -3.82 -17.71 -0.41
C ASP A 62 -4.24 -17.67 1.07
N LEU A 63 -5.16 -16.76 1.42
CA LEU A 63 -5.57 -16.51 2.81
C LEU A 63 -6.84 -17.29 3.20
N GLY A 64 -7.02 -18.49 2.65
CA GLY A 64 -8.22 -19.31 2.86
C GLY A 64 -9.40 -18.80 2.04
N SER A 65 -9.14 -18.44 0.78
CA SER A 65 -10.14 -17.87 -0.09
C SER A 65 -11.16 -18.91 -0.57
N SER A 66 -12.39 -18.47 -0.90
CA SER A 66 -13.47 -19.40 -1.25
C SER A 66 -13.33 -20.01 -2.63
N ASN A 67 -12.64 -19.33 -3.55
CA ASN A 67 -12.46 -19.76 -4.94
C ASN A 67 -11.00 -20.08 -5.29
N GLY A 68 -10.10 -19.93 -4.32
CA GLY A 68 -8.66 -20.10 -4.47
C GLY A 68 -7.98 -19.04 -5.33
N THR A 69 -6.65 -19.11 -5.32
CA THR A 69 -5.75 -18.28 -6.11
C THR A 69 -5.04 -19.18 -7.13
N VAL A 70 -5.02 -18.79 -8.40
CA VAL A 70 -4.23 -19.47 -9.43
C VAL A 70 -2.97 -18.67 -9.69
N VAL A 71 -1.81 -19.32 -9.70
CA VAL A 71 -0.49 -18.69 -9.91
C VAL A 71 0.21 -19.38 -11.07
N ASN A 72 0.58 -18.62 -12.10
CA ASN A 72 1.20 -19.12 -13.34
C ASN A 72 0.42 -20.33 -13.91
N ASP A 73 -0.89 -20.13 -14.12
CA ASP A 73 -1.84 -21.12 -14.65
C ASP A 73 -2.03 -22.39 -13.79
N GLN A 74 -1.51 -22.40 -12.56
CA GLN A 74 -1.65 -23.53 -11.64
C GLN A 74 -2.29 -23.09 -10.32
N MET A 75 -3.34 -23.80 -9.88
CA MET A 75 -3.97 -23.59 -8.58
C MET A 75 -2.93 -23.61 -7.45
N LEU A 76 -3.04 -22.66 -6.53
CA LEU A 76 -2.24 -22.62 -5.32
C LEU A 76 -2.86 -23.58 -4.31
N ASN A 77 -2.27 -24.77 -4.18
CA ASN A 77 -2.75 -25.82 -3.28
C ASN A 77 -2.02 -25.84 -1.93
N ASP A 78 -0.87 -25.16 -1.84
CA ASP A 78 -0.04 -25.03 -0.66
C ASP A 78 -0.31 -23.69 0.06
N ALA A 79 0.24 -23.52 1.26
CA ALA A 79 0.08 -22.28 2.03
C ALA A 79 0.65 -21.04 1.31
N SER A 80 1.73 -21.22 0.55
CA SER A 80 2.34 -20.18 -0.28
C SER A 80 3.16 -20.78 -1.44
N ARG A 81 3.50 -19.95 -2.44
CA ARG A 81 4.39 -20.29 -3.56
C ARG A 81 5.38 -19.17 -3.80
N GLU A 82 6.65 -19.54 -3.94
CA GLU A 82 7.73 -18.64 -4.35
C GLU A 82 7.84 -18.61 -5.88
N ILE A 83 7.97 -17.43 -6.46
CA ILE A 83 8.11 -17.21 -7.90
C ILE A 83 9.24 -16.21 -8.15
N SER A 84 10.26 -16.62 -8.90
CA SER A 84 11.32 -15.72 -9.34
C SER A 84 10.91 -14.93 -10.59
N GLY A 85 11.22 -13.64 -10.63
CA GLY A 85 10.92 -12.79 -11.78
C GLY A 85 9.44 -12.40 -11.86
N GLU A 86 8.86 -12.41 -13.05
CA GLU A 86 7.44 -12.05 -13.24
C GLU A 86 6.49 -13.17 -12.78
N ALA A 87 5.31 -12.78 -12.28
CA ALA A 87 4.27 -13.73 -11.89
C ALA A 87 2.90 -13.31 -12.42
N SER A 88 2.08 -14.28 -12.80
CA SER A 88 0.68 -14.09 -13.17
C SER A 88 -0.21 -14.72 -12.10
N LEU A 89 -1.12 -13.94 -11.52
CA LEU A 89 -2.10 -14.41 -10.55
C LEU A 89 -3.50 -14.23 -11.14
N GLN A 90 -4.35 -15.23 -10.99
CA GLN A 90 -5.77 -15.10 -11.25
C GLN A 90 -6.54 -15.21 -9.93
N ILE A 91 -7.33 -14.16 -9.65
CA ILE A 91 -8.14 -14.01 -8.45
C ILE A 91 -9.57 -13.65 -8.87
N GLY A 92 -10.47 -14.61 -8.76
CA GLY A 92 -11.81 -14.50 -9.35
C GLY A 92 -11.72 -14.18 -10.86
N PRO A 93 -12.37 -13.11 -11.35
CA PRO A 93 -12.30 -12.74 -12.76
C PRO A 93 -11.11 -11.83 -13.12
N TYR A 94 -10.27 -11.46 -12.16
CA TYR A 94 -9.13 -10.57 -12.39
C TYR A 94 -7.86 -11.35 -12.71
N VAL A 95 -7.06 -10.82 -13.62
CA VAL A 95 -5.68 -11.27 -13.88
C VAL A 95 -4.73 -10.17 -13.42
N LEU A 96 -3.81 -10.53 -12.54
CA LEU A 96 -2.80 -9.65 -11.97
C LEU A 96 -1.43 -10.11 -12.48
N ARG A 97 -0.63 -9.18 -12.99
CA ARG A 97 0.77 -9.42 -13.36
C ARG A 97 1.67 -8.70 -12.38
N LEU A 98 2.57 -9.44 -11.74
CA LEU A 98 3.61 -8.94 -10.87
C LEU A 98 4.91 -8.86 -11.68
N ALA A 99 5.63 -7.75 -11.55
CA ALA A 99 6.96 -7.60 -12.11
C ALA A 99 7.85 -6.85 -11.10
N PRO A 100 9.11 -7.28 -10.89
CA PRO A 100 10.06 -6.50 -10.09
C PRO A 100 10.26 -5.10 -10.69
N GLY A 101 10.39 -4.10 -9.83
CA GLY A 101 10.71 -2.73 -10.24
C GLY A 101 9.71 -1.67 -9.76
N SER A 102 10.12 -0.42 -9.91
CA SER A 102 9.29 0.76 -9.64
C SER A 102 8.66 1.22 -10.95
N VAL A 103 7.40 1.67 -10.91
CA VAL A 103 7.00 2.70 -11.89
C VAL A 103 7.78 3.94 -11.48
N ILE A 104 8.72 4.40 -12.31
CA ILE A 104 9.25 5.76 -12.18
C ILE A 104 8.10 6.69 -12.59
N GLN A 105 7.14 6.90 -11.71
CA GLN A 105 6.43 8.16 -11.70
C GLN A 105 7.47 9.10 -11.12
N GLU A 106 7.95 10.06 -11.92
CA GLU A 106 8.74 11.15 -11.37
C GLU A 106 8.00 11.62 -10.12
N ASP A 107 8.65 11.49 -8.96
CA ASP A 107 8.16 11.93 -7.66
C ASP A 107 8.09 13.46 -7.66
N THR A 108 7.38 14.07 -8.61
CA THR A 108 7.21 15.51 -8.74
C THR A 108 6.60 16.06 -7.45
N PHE A 109 5.83 15.24 -6.71
CA PHE A 109 5.31 15.63 -5.41
C PHE A 109 6.37 15.64 -4.31
N LEU A 110 7.05 14.51 -4.03
CA LEU A 110 8.06 14.43 -2.96
C LEU A 110 9.30 15.30 -3.24
N SER A 111 9.63 15.54 -4.52
CA SER A 111 10.71 16.45 -4.92
C SER A 111 10.36 17.94 -4.73
N ASN A 112 9.07 18.30 -4.81
CA ASN A 112 8.60 19.68 -4.61
C ASN A 112 8.25 20.01 -3.15
N ILE A 113 8.20 19.01 -2.26
CA ILE A 113 8.02 19.26 -0.84
C ILE A 113 9.38 19.56 -0.19
N SER A 114 9.52 20.76 0.37
CA SER A 114 10.65 21.12 1.24
C SER A 114 10.67 20.21 2.47
N ARG A 115 11.54 19.18 2.45
CA ARG A 115 11.75 18.25 3.56
C ARG A 115 12.15 19.02 4.83
N ASN A 116 11.27 19.06 5.82
CA ASN A 116 11.62 19.57 7.14
C ASN A 116 11.33 18.50 8.21
N PRO A 117 12.34 17.75 8.67
CA PRO A 117 12.16 16.64 9.60
C PRO A 117 11.87 17.08 11.05
N SER A 118 11.67 18.38 11.31
CA SER A 118 11.40 18.87 12.66
C SER A 118 9.91 18.75 12.99
N GLY A 119 9.55 17.56 13.46
CA GLY A 119 8.18 17.15 13.74
C GLY A 119 8.11 16.04 14.80
N ARG A 120 6.98 15.88 15.48
CA ARG A 120 6.82 14.77 16.45
C ARG A 120 6.76 13.42 15.74
N VAL A 121 6.30 13.38 14.50
CA VAL A 121 6.18 12.17 13.69
C VAL A 121 7.29 12.14 12.63
N ALA A 122 8.04 11.04 12.57
CA ALA A 122 9.09 10.84 11.57
C ALA A 122 9.11 9.40 11.06
N LEU A 123 9.79 9.15 9.96
CA LEU A 123 10.02 7.82 9.41
C LEU A 123 11.50 7.45 9.47
N ASP A 124 11.77 6.21 9.85
CA ASP A 124 13.05 5.58 9.57
C ASP A 124 12.99 4.94 8.18
N SER A 125 13.69 5.57 7.22
CA SER A 125 13.74 5.17 5.81
C SER A 125 14.39 3.79 5.58
N GLY A 126 15.14 3.26 6.54
CA GLY A 126 15.77 1.95 6.45
C GLY A 126 14.90 0.81 7.01
N MET A 127 14.01 1.11 7.97
CA MET A 127 13.29 0.08 8.72
C MET A 127 11.76 0.10 8.55
N ARG A 128 11.20 1.04 7.77
CA ARG A 128 9.74 1.28 7.67
C ARG A 128 9.07 1.41 9.05
N VAL A 129 9.77 2.10 9.95
CA VAL A 129 9.30 2.35 11.31
C VAL A 129 8.79 3.78 11.39
N LEU A 130 7.62 3.93 12.00
CA LEU A 130 7.12 5.23 12.42
C LEU A 130 7.73 5.58 13.78
N LEU A 131 8.40 6.73 13.83
CA LEU A 131 8.93 7.33 15.04
C LEU A 131 7.93 8.37 15.57
N VAL A 132 7.71 8.37 16.88
CA VAL A 132 6.95 9.42 17.59
C VAL A 132 7.82 9.98 18.70
N ASP A 133 7.98 11.30 18.73
CA ASP A 133 8.86 12.01 19.66
C ASP A 133 10.29 11.43 19.67
N GLY A 134 10.77 11.00 18.50
CA GLY A 134 12.09 10.40 18.28
C GLY A 134 12.23 8.93 18.68
N GLN A 135 11.16 8.28 19.14
CA GLN A 135 11.17 6.87 19.57
C GLN A 135 10.40 5.97 18.59
N PRO A 136 10.86 4.72 18.34
CA PRO A 136 10.10 3.71 17.59
C PRO A 136 8.72 3.48 18.19
N ALA A 137 7.68 3.76 17.40
CA ALA A 137 6.28 3.66 17.81
C ALA A 137 5.55 2.53 17.08
N VAL A 138 5.63 2.52 15.74
CA VAL A 138 4.96 1.52 14.90
C VAL A 138 5.96 0.88 13.96
N GLU A 139 6.21 -0.41 14.20
CA GLU A 139 6.99 -1.27 13.31
C GLU A 139 6.08 -1.98 12.29
N GLY A 140 6.66 -2.43 11.18
CA GLY A 140 5.95 -3.22 10.18
C GLY A 140 4.86 -2.44 9.45
N LEU A 141 5.14 -1.19 9.04
CA LEU A 141 4.30 -0.50 8.08
C LEU A 141 4.31 -1.27 6.75
N THR A 142 3.12 -1.49 6.18
CA THR A 142 3.00 -1.94 4.78
C THR A 142 3.56 -0.87 3.85
N GLY A 143 3.87 -1.22 2.60
CA GLY A 143 4.39 -0.26 1.63
C GLY A 143 3.50 0.98 1.43
N LEU A 144 2.18 0.79 1.37
CA LEU A 144 1.23 1.91 1.23
C LEU A 144 1.17 2.78 2.50
N GLU A 145 1.18 2.17 3.68
CA GLU A 145 1.21 2.91 4.94
C GLU A 145 2.50 3.72 5.07
N TYR A 146 3.64 3.15 4.66
CA TYR A 146 4.91 3.87 4.62
C TYR A 146 4.83 5.05 3.66
N ARG A 147 4.37 4.87 2.41
CA ARG A 147 4.23 5.97 1.43
C ARG A 147 3.27 7.06 1.89
N LEU A 148 2.15 6.70 2.52
CA LEU A 148 1.24 7.67 3.14
C LEU A 148 1.99 8.52 4.17
N MET A 149 2.72 7.87 5.08
CA MET A 149 3.45 8.59 6.13
C MET A 149 4.63 9.38 5.56
N GLU A 150 5.25 8.93 4.48
CA GLU A 150 6.31 9.64 3.78
C GLU A 150 5.79 10.94 3.17
N ALA A 151 4.64 10.88 2.49
CA ALA A 151 3.99 12.06 1.93
C ALA A 151 3.58 13.08 3.02
N LEU A 152 3.06 12.59 4.15
CA LEU A 152 2.63 13.46 5.25
C LEU A 152 3.81 14.09 6.02
N THR A 153 4.82 13.29 6.37
CA THR A 153 5.98 13.76 7.15
C THR A 153 6.88 14.69 6.35
N ALA A 154 7.01 14.47 5.02
CA ALA A 154 7.76 15.38 4.16
C ALA A 154 7.22 16.83 4.22
N ALA A 155 5.89 16.99 4.31
CA ALA A 155 5.21 18.29 4.26
C ALA A 155 4.91 18.91 5.63
N GLN A 156 5.34 18.25 6.72
CA GLN A 156 5.01 18.63 8.08
C GLN A 156 5.46 20.07 8.43
N PRO A 157 4.69 20.82 9.25
CA PRO A 157 3.35 20.54 9.79
C PRO A 157 2.21 21.02 8.88
N ARG A 158 2.46 21.18 7.58
CA ARG A 158 1.50 21.75 6.63
C ARG A 158 0.44 20.71 6.26
N LEU A 159 -0.71 21.23 5.84
CA LEU A 159 -1.76 20.44 5.22
C LEU A 159 -1.27 19.84 3.91
N VAL A 160 -1.51 18.54 3.74
CA VAL A 160 -1.36 17.83 2.48
C VAL A 160 -2.76 17.55 1.91
N PRO A 161 -3.08 18.08 0.71
CA PRO A 161 -4.38 17.84 0.09
C PRO A 161 -4.65 16.37 -0.21
N ASN A 162 -5.92 15.92 -0.07
CA ASN A 162 -6.33 14.56 -0.42
C ASN A 162 -5.84 14.14 -1.80
N GLN A 163 -5.98 15.04 -2.78
CA GLN A 163 -5.53 14.78 -4.15
C GLN A 163 -4.04 14.43 -4.22
N ALA A 164 -3.22 15.23 -3.53
CA ALA A 164 -1.78 15.07 -3.54
C ALA A 164 -1.32 13.81 -2.78
N ILE A 165 -1.97 13.51 -1.64
CA ILE A 165 -1.69 12.26 -0.91
C ILE A 165 -2.05 11.06 -1.78
N GLY A 166 -3.23 11.08 -2.39
CA GLY A 166 -3.71 9.96 -3.18
C GLY A 166 -2.84 9.70 -4.40
N ASP A 167 -2.46 10.76 -5.12
CA ASP A 167 -1.56 10.66 -6.26
C ASP A 167 -0.16 10.17 -5.85
N ALA A 168 0.35 10.58 -4.68
CA ALA A 168 1.64 10.11 -4.18
C ALA A 168 1.63 8.63 -3.72
N VAL A 169 0.50 8.16 -3.16
CA VAL A 169 0.41 6.80 -2.63
C VAL A 169 0.08 5.78 -3.73
N TRP A 170 -0.85 6.13 -4.62
CA TRP A 170 -1.43 5.21 -5.60
C TRP A 170 -1.14 5.58 -7.06
N GLY A 171 -0.71 6.80 -7.33
CA GLY A 171 -0.59 7.35 -8.68
C GLY A 171 -1.85 8.09 -9.13
N SER A 172 -1.67 9.05 -10.04
CA SER A 172 -2.76 9.93 -10.49
C SER A 172 -3.90 9.17 -11.16
N GLY A 173 -5.13 9.40 -10.70
CA GLY A 173 -6.35 8.79 -11.25
C GLY A 173 -6.60 7.33 -10.84
N LEU A 174 -5.78 6.75 -9.95
CA LEU A 174 -5.84 5.34 -9.55
C LEU A 174 -6.45 5.09 -8.16
N TRP A 175 -7.08 6.11 -7.58
CA TRP A 175 -7.59 6.06 -6.21
C TRP A 175 -8.86 6.90 -6.07
N ASP A 176 -9.60 6.66 -4.97
CA ASP A 176 -10.71 7.50 -4.55
C ASP A 176 -10.57 7.93 -3.08
N THR A 177 -11.42 8.88 -2.65
CA THR A 177 -11.36 9.41 -1.28
C THR A 177 -11.57 8.35 -0.21
N TYR A 178 -12.32 7.29 -0.51
CA TYR A 178 -12.59 6.21 0.43
C TYR A 178 -11.34 5.35 0.67
N MET A 179 -10.58 5.03 -0.38
CA MET A 179 -9.28 4.35 -0.27
C MET A 179 -8.30 5.13 0.62
N LEU A 180 -8.21 6.45 0.43
CA LEU A 180 -7.38 7.32 1.25
C LEU A 180 -7.81 7.28 2.73
N HIS A 181 -9.11 7.44 3.00
CA HIS A 181 -9.64 7.39 4.36
C HIS A 181 -9.36 6.04 5.05
N ASN A 182 -9.47 4.93 4.33
CA ASN A 182 -9.19 3.60 4.86
C ASN A 182 -7.71 3.42 5.19
N LEU A 183 -6.80 3.90 4.33
CA LEU A 183 -5.36 3.82 4.60
C LEU A 183 -4.97 4.65 5.83
N VAL A 184 -5.50 5.86 5.96
CA VAL A 184 -5.30 6.69 7.17
C VAL A 184 -5.83 5.97 8.40
N ARG A 185 -7.04 5.40 8.33
CA ARG A 185 -7.63 4.62 9.43
C ARG A 185 -6.75 3.43 9.82
N ARG A 186 -6.10 2.76 8.89
CA ARG A 186 -5.18 1.64 9.17
C ARG A 186 -3.96 2.10 9.98
N VAL A 187 -3.32 3.20 9.58
CA VAL A 187 -2.18 3.75 10.32
C VAL A 187 -2.61 4.21 11.71
N ARG A 188 -3.76 4.90 11.83
CA ARG A 188 -4.30 5.32 13.13
C ARG A 188 -4.55 4.14 14.07
N ARG A 189 -5.15 3.05 13.59
CA ARG A 189 -5.31 1.82 14.38
C ARG A 189 -3.99 1.26 14.91
N LYS A 190 -2.90 1.33 14.12
CA LYS A 190 -1.57 0.89 14.57
C LYS A 190 -1.02 1.78 15.69
N LEU A 191 -1.24 3.09 15.59
CA LEU A 191 -0.89 4.05 16.66
C LEU A 191 -1.71 3.81 17.94
N GLU A 192 -3.03 3.64 17.80
CA GLU A 192 -3.94 3.37 18.92
C GLU A 192 -3.59 2.07 19.64
N ALA A 193 -3.22 1.02 18.91
CA ALA A 193 -2.74 -0.25 19.48
C ALA A 193 -1.46 -0.09 20.33
N LYS A 194 -0.76 1.03 20.21
CA LYS A 194 0.43 1.41 20.98
C LYS A 194 0.11 2.46 22.06
N ASN A 195 -1.17 2.72 22.33
CA ASN A 195 -1.67 3.76 23.24
C ASN A 195 -1.22 5.18 22.86
N LEU A 196 -1.04 5.45 21.57
CA LEU A 196 -0.69 6.79 21.06
C LEU A 196 -1.93 7.55 20.59
N PRO A 197 -1.96 8.88 20.72
CA PRO A 197 -3.11 9.70 20.35
C PRO A 197 -3.17 9.89 18.82
N ALA A 198 -3.73 8.91 18.11
CA ALA A 198 -3.66 8.84 16.66
C ALA A 198 -4.31 10.02 15.92
N ASP A 199 -5.41 10.57 16.44
CA ASP A 199 -6.08 11.75 15.87
C ASP A 199 -5.36 13.07 16.16
N GLU A 200 -4.49 13.10 17.19
CA GLU A 200 -3.60 14.24 17.43
C GLU A 200 -2.36 14.17 16.53
N LEU A 201 -1.82 12.96 16.32
CA LEU A 201 -0.61 12.75 15.51
C LEU A 201 -0.88 12.85 14.00
N ILE A 202 -2.02 12.33 13.53
CA ILE A 202 -2.48 12.42 12.14
C ILE A 202 -3.80 13.18 12.16
N VAL A 203 -3.76 14.47 11.87
CA VAL A 203 -4.92 15.37 11.99
C VAL A 203 -5.67 15.42 10.66
N SER A 204 -6.98 15.11 10.69
CA SER A 204 -7.88 15.38 9.56
C SER A 204 -8.21 16.87 9.51
N VAL A 205 -8.03 17.51 8.36
CA VAL A 205 -8.44 18.90 8.13
C VAL A 205 -9.71 18.92 7.26
N PRO A 206 -10.86 19.41 7.78
CA PRO A 206 -12.12 19.41 7.06
C PRO A 206 -12.01 20.01 5.66
N GLY A 207 -12.51 19.29 4.65
CA GLY A 207 -12.50 19.73 3.24
C GLY A 207 -11.11 19.86 2.60
N GLY A 208 -10.03 19.52 3.33
CA GLY A 208 -8.68 19.95 2.96
C GLY A 208 -7.64 18.85 2.88
N GLY A 209 -7.76 17.75 3.63
CA GLY A 209 -6.78 16.66 3.63
C GLY A 209 -6.24 16.33 5.01
N TYR A 210 -4.96 15.99 5.09
CA TYR A 210 -4.33 15.52 6.33
C TYR A 210 -3.01 16.24 6.61
N ARG A 211 -2.64 16.35 7.88
CA ARG A 211 -1.31 16.78 8.31
C ARG A 211 -0.85 15.97 9.51
N VAL A 212 0.46 15.93 9.72
CA VAL A 212 1.06 15.36 10.93
C VAL A 212 1.62 16.46 11.83
N THR A 213 1.66 16.22 13.15
CA THR A 213 2.10 17.19 14.18
C THR A 213 3.53 17.02 14.58
#